data_AF-A0A6P5ADN8-F1
#
_entry.id   AF-A0A6P5ADN8-F1
#
_cell.length_a   1.000
_cell.length_b   1.000
_cell.length_c   1.000
_cell.angle_alpha   90.00
_cell.angle_beta   90.00
_cell.angle_gamma   90.00
#
_symmetry.space_group_name_H-M   'P 1'
#
loop_
_entity.id
_entity.type
_entity.pdbx_description
1 polymer ?
#
loop_
_entity_poly.entity_id
_entity_poly.type
_entity_poly.pdbx_seq_one_letter_code
_entity_poly.pdbx_strand_id
1 'polypeptide(L)'
;MIIAGIIFEQLVAHWILIDPNTGQFHILENWQHTTMHGFFLLNGFCDVLIALRAPVPSGIDHATLSLACAVEGLLFFYHLHGRTDLDVHVHQLLILVIVPCVVVTGLETWNPRTVYLPALRAAGAMLQGTWLWQAGFILFPPFPGHEWDLESHENMMFVSMAFCWHILGILLFMCVVYTVVYHIYQAKEKQRGTELELGPLSSHMLQTHSDSELD
;
A
#
# COMPACT_ATOMS: atom_id res chain seq x y z
N MET A 1 1.93 2.28 -13.21
CA MET A 1 3.04 1.34 -12.95
C MET A 1 2.65 -0.11 -13.23
N ILE A 2 1.51 -0.63 -12.77
CA ILE A 2 1.11 -2.04 -12.96
C ILE A 2 1.13 -2.50 -14.43
N ILE A 3 0.47 -1.76 -15.33
CA ILE A 3 0.44 -2.10 -16.77
C ILE A 3 1.84 -2.10 -17.40
N ALA A 4 2.70 -1.14 -16.99
CA ALA A 4 4.07 -1.08 -17.48
C ALA A 4 4.91 -2.28 -17.00
N GLY A 5 4.70 -2.73 -15.76
CA GLY A 5 5.33 -3.95 -15.22
C GLY A 5 4.92 -5.20 -15.99
N ILE A 6 3.62 -5.42 -16.19
CA ILE A 6 3.11 -6.55 -16.99
C ILE A 6 3.69 -6.53 -18.40
N ILE A 7 3.67 -5.38 -19.07
CA ILE A 7 4.20 -5.26 -20.43
C ILE A 7 5.70 -5.57 -20.43
N PHE A 8 6.47 -5.01 -19.50
CA PHE A 8 7.91 -5.24 -19.42
C PHE A 8 8.25 -6.73 -19.20
N GLU A 9 7.63 -7.36 -18.21
CA GLU A 9 7.87 -8.78 -17.88
C GLU A 9 7.44 -9.72 -19.01
N GLN A 10 6.34 -9.41 -19.69
CA GLN A 10 5.83 -10.24 -20.78
C GLN A 10 6.57 -10.02 -22.10
N LEU A 11 7.15 -8.83 -22.32
CA LEU A 11 8.11 -8.62 -23.40
C LEU A 11 9.36 -9.47 -23.21
N VAL A 12 9.89 -9.57 -21.98
CA VAL A 12 11.02 -10.45 -21.64
C VAL A 12 10.64 -11.93 -21.80
N ALA A 13 9.41 -12.31 -21.43
CA ALA A 13 8.90 -13.68 -21.57
C ALA A 13 8.44 -14.04 -23.01
N HIS A 14 8.55 -13.10 -23.96
CA HIS A 14 8.06 -13.25 -25.34
C HIS A 14 6.57 -13.63 -25.45
N TRP A 15 5.76 -13.42 -24.40
CA TRP A 15 4.37 -13.85 -24.32
C TRP A 15 4.14 -15.37 -24.47
N ILE A 16 5.18 -16.18 -24.24
CA ILE A 16 5.14 -17.63 -24.36
C ILE A 16 5.10 -18.23 -22.95
N LEU A 17 4.07 -19.02 -22.66
CA LEU A 17 3.96 -19.77 -21.40
C LEU A 17 4.67 -21.12 -21.47
N ILE A 18 4.55 -21.81 -22.59
CA ILE A 18 5.16 -23.12 -22.84
C ILE A 18 6.02 -22.98 -24.08
N ASP A 19 7.31 -23.28 -23.95
CA ASP A 19 8.22 -23.30 -25.09
C ASP A 19 7.77 -24.38 -26.09
N PRO A 20 7.44 -24.01 -27.34
CA PRO A 20 6.94 -24.94 -28.35
C PRO A 20 7.91 -26.07 -28.68
N ASN A 21 9.22 -25.88 -28.45
CA ASN A 21 10.25 -26.85 -28.80
C ASN A 21 10.51 -27.86 -27.68
N THR A 22 10.40 -27.43 -26.43
CA THR A 22 10.74 -28.26 -25.26
C THR A 22 9.51 -28.77 -24.51
N GLY A 23 8.35 -28.14 -24.71
CA GLY A 23 7.12 -28.45 -23.98
C GLY A 23 7.17 -28.07 -22.50
N GLN A 24 8.22 -27.37 -22.06
CA GLN A 24 8.42 -26.94 -20.68
C GLN A 24 7.91 -25.49 -20.50
N PHE A 25 7.67 -25.10 -19.25
CA PHE A 25 7.34 -23.72 -18.93
C PHE A 25 8.50 -22.77 -19.24
N HIS A 26 8.21 -21.67 -19.95
CA HIS A 26 9.18 -20.64 -20.28
C HIS A 26 9.03 -19.48 -19.29
N ILE A 27 10.06 -19.24 -18.47
CA ILE A 27 10.13 -18.14 -17.50
C ILE A 27 8.84 -18.03 -16.64
N LEU A 28 8.52 -19.12 -15.95
CA LEU A 28 7.26 -19.26 -15.20
C LEU A 28 7.08 -18.18 -14.12
N GLU A 29 8.19 -17.68 -13.55
CA GLU A 29 8.19 -16.61 -12.56
C GLU A 29 7.53 -15.32 -13.09
N ASN A 30 7.77 -14.96 -14.36
CA ASN A 30 7.14 -13.79 -14.98
C ASN A 30 5.62 -13.95 -15.10
N TRP A 31 5.14 -15.18 -15.31
CA TRP A 31 3.71 -15.46 -15.34
C TRP A 31 3.08 -15.41 -13.95
N GLN A 32 3.82 -15.78 -12.89
CA GLN A 32 3.37 -15.57 -11.51
C GLN A 32 3.23 -14.07 -11.21
N HIS A 33 4.23 -13.25 -11.54
CA HIS A 33 4.15 -11.79 -11.35
C HIS A 33 3.04 -11.14 -12.16
N THR A 34 2.88 -11.53 -13.43
CA THR A 34 1.78 -11.03 -14.27
C THR A 34 0.41 -11.39 -13.70
N THR A 35 0.26 -12.60 -13.13
CA THR A 35 -0.97 -12.99 -12.43
C THR A 35 -1.22 -12.10 -11.22
N MET A 36 -0.23 -11.92 -10.35
CA MET A 36 -0.31 -11.02 -9.20
C MET A 36 -0.72 -9.60 -9.60
N HIS A 37 -0.01 -9.02 -10.57
CA HIS A 37 -0.29 -7.70 -11.12
C HIS A 37 -1.70 -7.58 -11.72
N GLY A 38 -2.21 -8.64 -12.35
CA GLY A 38 -3.57 -8.70 -12.89
C GLY A 38 -4.65 -8.46 -11.84
N PHE A 39 -4.50 -9.03 -10.63
CA PHE A 39 -5.47 -8.80 -9.55
C PHE A 39 -5.39 -7.39 -8.97
N PHE A 40 -4.20 -6.81 -8.84
CA PHE A 40 -4.07 -5.40 -8.47
C PHE A 40 -4.62 -4.45 -9.55
N LEU A 41 -4.50 -4.82 -10.83
CA LEU A 41 -5.11 -4.08 -11.93
C LEU A 41 -6.65 -4.16 -11.87
N LEU A 42 -7.21 -5.33 -11.53
CA LEU A 42 -8.64 -5.50 -11.31
C LEU A 42 -9.15 -4.59 -10.18
N ASN A 43 -8.42 -4.52 -9.05
CA ASN A 43 -8.74 -3.59 -7.99
C ASN A 43 -8.76 -2.12 -8.48
N GLY A 44 -7.70 -1.70 -9.17
CA GLY A 44 -7.64 -0.34 -9.73
C GLY A 44 -8.75 -0.05 -10.75
N PHE A 45 -9.22 -1.07 -11.49
CA PHE A 45 -10.39 -0.94 -12.35
C PHE A 45 -11.67 -0.70 -11.56
N CYS A 46 -11.88 -1.42 -10.44
CA CYS A 46 -12.99 -1.16 -9.53
C CYS A 46 -12.94 0.26 -8.95
N ASP A 47 -11.78 0.76 -8.57
CA ASP A 47 -11.59 2.15 -8.10
C ASP A 47 -12.01 3.17 -9.18
N VAL A 48 -11.67 2.93 -10.44
CA VAL A 48 -12.08 3.78 -11.58
C VAL A 48 -13.60 3.75 -11.76
N LEU A 49 -14.25 2.58 -11.67
CA LEU A 49 -15.70 2.48 -11.76
C LEU A 49 -16.41 3.26 -10.64
N ILE A 50 -15.88 3.20 -9.42
CA ILE A 50 -16.37 4.00 -8.28
C ILE A 50 -16.21 5.49 -8.56
N ALA A 51 -15.04 5.93 -9.05
CA ALA A 51 -14.79 7.32 -9.40
C ALA A 51 -15.73 7.84 -10.50
N LEU A 52 -16.12 6.97 -11.44
CA LEU A 52 -17.09 7.25 -12.50
C LEU A 52 -18.55 7.14 -12.05
N ARG A 53 -18.81 6.84 -10.77
CA ARG A 53 -20.15 6.64 -10.18
C ARG A 53 -20.97 5.54 -10.88
N ALA A 54 -20.29 4.50 -11.37
CA ALA A 54 -20.94 3.32 -11.93
C ALA A 54 -21.75 2.59 -10.83
N PRO A 55 -22.82 1.84 -11.20
CA PRO A 55 -23.65 1.10 -10.23
C PRO A 55 -22.94 -0.18 -9.76
N VAL A 56 -21.91 -0.03 -8.91
CA VAL A 56 -21.15 -1.13 -8.31
C VAL A 56 -21.54 -1.35 -6.85
N PRO A 57 -21.40 -2.58 -6.32
CA PRO A 57 -21.62 -2.86 -4.90
C PRO A 57 -20.74 -2.00 -3.98
N SER A 58 -21.29 -1.57 -2.84
CA SER A 58 -20.52 -0.86 -1.82
C SER A 58 -19.40 -1.74 -1.26
N GLY A 59 -18.19 -1.19 -1.14
CA GLY A 59 -17.02 -1.89 -0.60
C GLY A 59 -16.33 -2.84 -1.59
N ILE A 60 -16.68 -2.81 -2.88
CA ILE A 60 -16.04 -3.64 -3.91
C ILE A 60 -14.55 -3.36 -4.06
N ASP A 61 -14.11 -2.12 -3.83
CA ASP A 61 -12.72 -1.69 -3.72
C ASP A 61 -11.98 -2.43 -2.61
N HIS A 62 -12.54 -2.46 -1.40
CA HIS A 62 -11.93 -3.20 -0.30
C HIS A 62 -11.92 -4.71 -0.53
N ALA A 63 -13.01 -5.26 -1.09
CA ALA A 63 -13.10 -6.69 -1.38
C ALA A 63 -12.08 -7.14 -2.44
N THR A 64 -11.94 -6.37 -3.53
CA THR A 64 -11.01 -6.69 -4.61
C THR A 64 -9.55 -6.45 -4.21
N LEU A 65 -9.27 -5.46 -3.35
CA LEU A 65 -7.95 -5.27 -2.76
C LEU A 65 -7.57 -6.43 -1.82
N SER A 66 -8.50 -6.87 -0.96
CA SER A 66 -8.28 -8.03 -0.09
C SER A 66 -7.99 -9.30 -0.90
N LEU A 67 -8.73 -9.50 -2.01
CA LEU A 67 -8.49 -10.59 -2.95
C LEU A 67 -7.11 -10.48 -3.63
N ALA A 68 -6.70 -9.28 -4.05
CA ALA A 68 -5.39 -9.07 -4.66
C ALA A 68 -4.24 -9.42 -3.70
N CYS A 69 -4.31 -8.94 -2.44
CA CYS A 69 -3.34 -9.31 -1.40
C CYS A 69 -3.38 -10.81 -1.07
N ALA A 70 -4.55 -11.47 -1.15
CA ALA A 70 -4.64 -12.90 -0.92
C ALA A 70 -3.94 -13.71 -2.02
N VAL A 71 -4.11 -13.30 -3.29
CA VAL A 71 -3.41 -13.91 -4.43
C VAL A 71 -1.90 -13.65 -4.35
N GLU A 72 -1.49 -12.44 -3.98
CA GLU A 72 -0.09 -12.09 -3.73
C GLU A 72 0.52 -13.04 -2.67
N GLY A 73 -0.12 -13.16 -1.50
CA GLY A 73 0.35 -14.05 -0.44
C GLY A 73 0.41 -15.52 -0.86
N LEU A 74 -0.58 -15.99 -1.63
CA LEU A 74 -0.60 -17.35 -2.17
C LEU A 74 0.57 -17.60 -3.12
N LEU A 75 0.84 -16.68 -4.04
CA LEU A 75 1.92 -16.81 -5.02
C LEU A 75 3.29 -16.78 -4.33
N PHE A 76 3.52 -15.84 -3.40
CA PHE A 76 4.75 -15.80 -2.63
C PHE A 76 4.97 -17.07 -1.81
N PHE A 77 3.92 -17.62 -1.18
CA PHE A 77 4.04 -18.84 -0.40
C PHE A 77 4.56 -20.03 -1.22
N TYR A 78 4.02 -20.22 -2.42
CA TYR A 78 4.44 -21.33 -3.29
C TYR A 78 5.72 -21.05 -4.06
N HIS A 79 6.16 -19.80 -4.17
CA HIS A 79 7.42 -19.39 -4.79
C HIS A 79 8.67 -19.81 -4.00
N LEU A 80 8.54 -20.06 -2.69
CA LEU A 80 9.70 -20.31 -1.81
C LEU A 80 10.43 -21.64 -2.03
N HIS A 81 9.79 -22.61 -2.70
CA HIS A 81 10.37 -23.95 -2.83
C HIS A 81 11.64 -23.93 -3.68
N GLY A 82 12.75 -24.40 -3.11
CA GLY A 82 14.04 -24.51 -3.80
C GLY A 82 14.87 -23.22 -3.83
N ARG A 83 14.49 -22.20 -3.05
CA ARG A 83 15.29 -20.99 -2.83
C ARG A 83 16.26 -21.17 -1.64
N THR A 84 17.27 -20.29 -1.56
CA THR A 84 18.25 -20.26 -0.47
C THR A 84 17.64 -19.76 0.83
N ASP A 85 18.26 -20.06 1.97
CA ASP A 85 17.70 -19.78 3.29
C ASP A 85 17.37 -18.29 3.49
N LEU A 86 18.27 -17.38 3.09
CA LEU A 86 18.01 -15.94 3.21
C LEU A 86 16.90 -15.46 2.27
N ASP A 87 16.83 -15.99 1.05
CA ASP A 87 15.77 -15.65 0.08
C ASP A 87 14.40 -16.08 0.61
N VAL A 88 14.31 -17.30 1.15
CA VAL A 88 13.11 -17.80 1.82
C VAL A 88 12.74 -16.90 3.00
N HIS A 89 13.69 -16.55 3.85
CA HIS A 89 13.44 -15.75 5.06
C HIS A 89 12.93 -14.34 4.74
N VAL A 90 13.53 -13.67 3.75
CA VAL A 90 13.10 -12.33 3.29
C VAL A 90 11.65 -12.36 2.81
N HIS A 91 11.26 -13.37 2.05
CA HIS A 91 9.90 -13.50 1.54
C HIS A 91 8.89 -13.97 2.59
N GLN A 92 9.30 -14.81 3.56
CA GLN A 92 8.44 -15.19 4.68
C GLN A 92 8.03 -13.96 5.52
N LEU A 93 8.94 -13.01 5.73
CA LEU A 93 8.62 -11.74 6.39
C LEU A 93 7.61 -10.90 5.59
N LEU A 94 7.66 -10.96 4.27
CA LEU A 94 6.64 -10.32 3.42
C LEU A 94 5.27 -10.99 3.57
N ILE A 95 5.22 -12.32 3.57
CA ILE A 95 3.97 -13.07 3.80
C ILE A 95 3.38 -12.72 5.18
N LEU A 96 4.24 -12.57 6.20
CA LEU A 96 3.84 -12.20 7.56
C LEU A 96 3.07 -10.87 7.61
N VAL A 97 3.40 -9.89 6.77
CA VAL A 97 2.64 -8.62 6.67
C VAL A 97 1.46 -8.71 5.70
N ILE A 98 1.53 -9.54 4.66
CA ILE A 98 0.41 -9.71 3.71
C ILE A 98 -0.82 -10.30 4.40
N VAL A 99 -0.66 -11.35 5.23
CA VAL A 99 -1.77 -12.01 5.93
C VAL A 99 -2.65 -11.04 6.73
N PRO A 100 -2.12 -10.20 7.64
CA PRO A 100 -2.93 -9.21 8.34
C PRO A 100 -3.50 -8.14 7.39
N CYS A 101 -2.82 -7.78 6.29
CA CYS A 101 -3.38 -6.85 5.30
C CYS A 101 -4.62 -7.42 4.61
N VAL A 102 -4.63 -8.70 4.27
CA VAL A 102 -5.81 -9.40 3.72
C VAL A 102 -6.97 -9.31 4.70
N VAL A 103 -6.72 -9.63 5.98
CA VAL A 103 -7.74 -9.62 7.04
C VAL A 103 -8.28 -8.21 7.27
N VAL A 104 -7.40 -7.23 7.49
CA VAL A 104 -7.80 -5.83 7.76
C VAL A 104 -8.60 -5.25 6.61
N THR A 105 -8.13 -5.43 5.36
CA THR A 105 -8.83 -4.92 4.17
C THR A 105 -10.16 -5.64 3.96
N GLY A 106 -10.23 -6.95 4.25
CA GLY A 106 -11.49 -7.70 4.23
C GLY A 106 -12.49 -7.13 5.25
N LEU A 107 -12.03 -6.83 6.48
CA LEU A 107 -12.86 -6.21 7.50
C LEU A 107 -13.37 -4.81 7.12
N GLU A 108 -12.60 -4.02 6.37
CA GLU A 108 -13.04 -2.73 5.83
C GLU A 108 -14.25 -2.85 4.90
N THR A 109 -14.39 -3.98 4.19
CA THR A 109 -15.56 -4.24 3.32
C THR A 109 -16.87 -4.24 4.11
N TRP A 110 -16.86 -4.76 5.33
CA TRP A 110 -18.05 -4.84 6.19
C TRP A 110 -18.21 -3.62 7.10
N ASN A 111 -17.12 -3.01 7.57
CA ASN A 111 -17.17 -1.89 8.51
C ASN A 111 -16.16 -0.78 8.19
N PRO A 112 -16.42 0.03 7.15
CA PRO A 112 -15.51 1.10 6.73
C PRO A 112 -15.52 2.33 7.67
N ARG A 113 -16.35 2.33 8.73
CA ARG A 113 -16.58 3.51 9.57
C ARG A 113 -15.52 3.74 10.65
N THR A 114 -14.53 2.86 10.76
CA THR A 114 -13.47 2.97 11.77
C THR A 114 -12.24 3.65 11.18
N VAL A 115 -11.56 4.49 11.97
CA VAL A 115 -10.27 5.07 11.57
C VAL A 115 -9.13 4.05 11.70
N TYR A 116 -9.30 3.04 12.56
CA TYR A 116 -8.26 2.06 12.85
C TYR A 116 -7.97 1.11 11.69
N LEU A 117 -9.00 0.58 11.01
CA LEU A 117 -8.77 -0.37 9.91
C LEU A 117 -8.00 0.27 8.74
N PRO A 118 -8.39 1.45 8.21
CA PRO A 118 -7.62 2.11 7.16
C PRO A 118 -6.20 2.49 7.59
N ALA A 119 -6.00 2.85 8.87
CA ALA A 119 -4.67 3.15 9.41
C ALA A 119 -3.78 1.91 9.46
N LEU A 120 -4.33 0.76 9.88
CA LEU A 120 -3.62 -0.53 9.88
C LEU A 120 -3.30 -0.98 8.45
N ARG A 121 -4.25 -0.85 7.52
CA ARG A 121 -4.01 -1.14 6.11
C ARG A 121 -2.94 -0.25 5.51
N ALA A 122 -2.95 1.05 5.80
CA ALA A 122 -1.92 1.98 5.35
C ALA A 122 -0.53 1.61 5.92
N ALA A 123 -0.44 1.31 7.22
CA ALA A 123 0.81 0.85 7.84
C ALA A 123 1.32 -0.46 7.22
N GLY A 124 0.42 -1.41 6.97
CA GLY A 124 0.75 -2.68 6.31
C GLY A 124 1.23 -2.50 4.87
N ALA A 125 0.58 -1.65 4.09
CA ALA A 125 1.00 -1.31 2.72
C ALA A 125 2.36 -0.61 2.69
N MET A 126 2.62 0.31 3.62
CA MET A 126 3.94 0.93 3.79
C MET A 126 5.00 -0.11 4.16
N LEU A 127 4.68 -1.06 5.04
CA LEU A 127 5.61 -2.10 5.47
C LEU A 127 5.94 -3.04 4.31
N GLN A 128 4.94 -3.51 3.56
CA GLN A 128 5.16 -4.28 2.33
C GLN A 128 6.05 -3.52 1.34
N GLY A 129 5.72 -2.25 1.03
CA GLY A 129 6.46 -1.48 0.04
C GLY A 129 7.91 -1.19 0.45
N THR A 130 8.13 -0.74 1.69
CA THR A 130 9.48 -0.47 2.20
C THR A 130 10.30 -1.76 2.36
N TRP A 131 9.65 -2.87 2.71
CA TRP A 131 10.31 -4.16 2.80
C TRP A 131 10.69 -4.72 1.44
N LEU A 132 9.79 -4.69 0.45
CA LEU A 132 10.09 -5.07 -0.93
C LEU A 132 11.26 -4.28 -1.49
N TRP A 133 11.33 -2.98 -1.17
CA TRP A 133 12.48 -2.16 -1.53
C TRP A 133 13.78 -2.70 -0.93
N GLN A 134 13.83 -2.94 0.39
CA GLN A 134 15.03 -3.48 1.05
C GLN A 134 15.37 -4.90 0.57
N ALA A 135 14.37 -5.76 0.39
CA ALA A 135 14.52 -7.11 -0.15
C ALA A 135 15.22 -7.09 -1.52
N GLY A 136 14.85 -6.14 -2.38
CA GLY A 136 15.52 -5.93 -3.67
C GLY A 136 17.01 -5.65 -3.52
N PHE A 137 17.43 -4.84 -2.54
CA PHE A 137 18.86 -4.59 -2.29
C PHE A 137 19.60 -5.80 -1.71
N ILE A 138 18.92 -6.64 -0.93
CA ILE A 138 19.51 -7.85 -0.35
C ILE A 138 19.73 -8.91 -1.44
N LEU A 139 18.71 -9.17 -2.26
CA LEU A 139 18.74 -10.23 -3.28
C LEU A 139 19.40 -9.81 -4.58
N PHE A 140 19.36 -8.51 -4.91
CA PHE A 140 19.89 -7.95 -6.15
C PHE A 140 20.72 -6.68 -5.86
N PRO A 141 21.88 -6.81 -5.18
CA PRO A 141 22.70 -5.67 -4.81
C PRO A 141 23.14 -4.91 -6.07
N PRO A 142 22.94 -3.58 -6.15
CA PRO A 142 23.21 -2.80 -7.35
C PRO A 142 24.72 -2.56 -7.59
N PHE A 143 25.57 -2.82 -6.59
CA PHE A 143 27.00 -2.58 -6.65
C PHE A 143 27.78 -3.90 -6.56
N PRO A 144 28.72 -4.15 -7.50
CA PRO A 144 29.58 -5.33 -7.45
C PRO A 144 30.34 -5.43 -6.11
N GLY A 145 30.50 -6.66 -5.60
CA GLY A 145 31.25 -6.93 -4.37
C GLY A 145 30.50 -6.68 -3.06
N HIS A 146 29.22 -6.33 -3.11
CA HIS A 146 28.35 -6.18 -1.93
C HIS A 146 27.30 -7.30 -1.86
N GLU A 147 27.67 -8.50 -2.31
CA GLU A 147 26.80 -9.67 -2.29
C GLU A 147 26.58 -10.17 -0.86
N TRP A 148 25.34 -10.52 -0.57
CA TRP A 148 24.96 -11.12 0.69
C TRP A 148 25.25 -12.61 0.67
N ASP A 149 25.80 -13.13 1.76
CA ASP A 149 25.85 -14.57 1.98
C ASP A 149 24.43 -15.08 2.27
N LEU A 150 23.87 -15.79 1.29
CA LEU A 150 22.47 -16.26 1.33
C LEU A 150 22.25 -17.45 2.27
N GLU A 151 23.32 -18.07 2.77
CA GLU A 151 23.26 -19.18 3.72
C GLU A 151 23.68 -18.73 5.14
N SER A 152 24.06 -17.45 5.32
CA SER A 152 24.53 -16.93 6.61
C SER A 152 23.39 -16.72 7.61
N HIS A 153 23.51 -17.38 8.76
CA HIS A 153 22.60 -17.18 9.88
C HIS A 153 22.63 -15.74 10.42
N GLU A 154 23.80 -15.09 10.45
CA GLU A 154 23.92 -13.70 10.90
C GLU A 154 23.14 -12.74 10.00
N ASN A 155 23.14 -13.00 8.68
CA ASN A 155 22.33 -12.24 7.73
C ASN A 155 20.83 -12.43 7.98
N MET A 156 20.37 -13.65 8.28
CA MET A 156 18.97 -13.90 8.63
C MET A 156 18.56 -13.15 9.92
N MET A 157 19.43 -13.15 10.94
CA MET A 157 19.19 -12.40 12.17
C MET A 157 19.10 -10.89 11.91
N PHE A 158 20.01 -10.35 11.10
CA PHE A 158 19.99 -8.94 10.68
C PHE A 158 18.70 -8.60 9.94
N VAL A 159 18.29 -9.42 8.97
CA VAL A 159 17.06 -9.22 8.17
C VAL A 159 15.83 -9.15 9.07
N SER A 160 15.75 -10.03 10.07
CA SER A 160 14.68 -10.01 11.06
C SER A 160 14.67 -8.72 11.90
N MET A 161 15.85 -8.28 12.35
CA MET A 161 16.01 -7.04 13.08
C MET A 161 15.63 -5.82 12.21
N ALA A 162 16.08 -5.78 10.96
CA ALA A 162 15.77 -4.70 10.02
C ALA A 162 14.27 -4.60 9.74
N PHE A 163 13.57 -5.74 9.60
CA PHE A 163 12.11 -5.76 9.46
C PHE A 163 11.41 -5.11 10.66
N CYS A 164 11.85 -5.39 11.89
CA CYS A 164 11.34 -4.73 13.09
C CYS A 164 11.60 -3.22 13.10
N TRP A 165 12.75 -2.76 12.58
CA TRP A 165 13.03 -1.34 12.42
C TRP A 165 12.12 -0.66 11.40
N HIS A 166 11.73 -1.35 10.32
CA HIS A 166 10.71 -0.86 9.39
C HIS A 166 9.37 -0.65 10.09
N ILE A 167 8.92 -1.63 10.90
CA ILE A 167 7.69 -1.51 11.68
C ILE A 167 7.75 -0.27 12.58
N LEU A 168 8.84 -0.12 13.36
CA LEU A 168 9.00 1.03 14.24
C LEU A 168 9.01 2.36 13.47
N GLY A 169 9.77 2.43 12.37
CA GLY A 169 9.86 3.63 11.53
C GLY A 169 8.51 4.04 10.95
N ILE A 170 7.70 3.08 10.49
CA ILE A 170 6.36 3.32 9.95
C ILE A 170 5.42 3.81 11.04
N LEU A 171 5.45 3.21 12.23
CA LEU A 171 4.62 3.67 13.36
C LEU A 171 4.97 5.11 13.75
N LEU A 172 6.26 5.45 13.83
CA LEU A 172 6.70 6.81 14.12
C LEU A 172 6.27 7.79 13.02
N PHE A 173 6.42 7.41 11.75
CA PHE A 173 5.94 8.21 10.62
C PHE A 173 4.43 8.45 10.68
N MET A 174 3.64 7.41 10.96
CA MET A 174 2.19 7.53 11.11
C MET A 174 1.79 8.45 12.26
N CYS A 175 2.51 8.40 13.39
CA CYS A 175 2.31 9.33 14.50
C CYS A 175 2.58 10.78 14.07
N VAL A 176 3.68 11.04 13.35
CA VAL A 176 4.00 12.38 12.84
C VAL A 176 2.90 12.88 11.90
N VAL A 177 2.47 12.05 10.94
CA VAL A 177 1.39 12.40 10.00
C VAL A 177 0.10 12.70 10.75
N TYR A 178 -0.28 11.87 11.73
CA TYR A 178 -1.47 12.08 12.55
C TYR A 178 -1.39 13.42 13.30
N THR A 179 -0.28 13.71 13.98
CA THR A 179 -0.08 14.97 14.72
C THR A 179 -0.18 16.18 13.80
N VAL A 180 0.45 16.14 12.62
CA VAL A 180 0.38 17.22 11.63
C VAL A 180 -1.06 17.44 11.16
N VAL A 181 -1.75 16.38 10.76
CA VAL A 181 -3.15 16.46 10.30
C VAL A 181 -4.06 16.99 11.41
N TYR A 182 -3.87 16.53 12.65
CA TYR A 182 -4.62 16.99 13.81
C TYR A 182 -4.43 18.50 14.05
N HIS A 183 -3.20 19.00 14.01
CA HIS A 183 -2.94 20.43 14.17
C HIS A 183 -3.53 21.28 13.03
N ILE A 184 -3.47 20.80 11.79
CA ILE A 184 -4.10 21.47 10.64
C ILE A 184 -5.61 21.52 10.81
N TYR A 185 -6.23 20.40 11.22
CA TYR A 185 -7.66 20.31 11.46
C TYR A 185 -8.10 21.31 12.55
N GLN A 186 -7.40 21.32 13.69
CA GLN A 186 -7.69 22.24 14.80
C GLN A 186 -7.52 23.71 14.41
N ALA A 187 -6.49 24.04 13.63
CA ALA A 187 -6.29 25.41 13.14
C ALA A 187 -7.45 25.87 12.25
N LYS A 188 -7.93 25.00 11.36
CA LYS A 188 -9.08 25.30 10.48
C LYS A 188 -10.39 25.40 11.25
N GLU A 189 -10.61 24.53 12.24
CA GLU A 189 -11.80 24.57 13.08
C GLU A 189 -11.85 25.88 13.89
N LYS A 190 -10.72 26.30 14.46
CA LYS A 190 -10.59 27.59 15.14
C LYS A 190 -10.89 28.77 14.20
N GLN A 191 -10.35 28.76 12.98
CA GLN A 191 -10.64 29.80 11.97
C GLN A 191 -12.13 29.88 11.63
N ARG A 192 -12.77 28.73 11.39
CA ARG A 192 -14.21 28.66 11.10
C ARG A 192 -15.06 29.16 12.26
N GLY A 193 -14.69 28.84 13.50
CA GLY A 193 -15.36 29.35 14.70
C GLY A 193 -15.26 30.88 14.79
N THR A 194 -14.07 31.44 14.59
CA THR A 194 -13.85 32.89 14.61
C THR A 194 -14.61 33.62 13.48
N GLU A 195 -14.69 33.04 12.28
CA GLU A 195 -15.48 33.62 11.17
C GLU A 195 -16.99 33.62 11.48
N LEU A 196 -17.52 32.54 12.07
CA LEU A 196 -18.91 32.44 12.50
C LEU A 196 -19.26 33.44 13.63
N GLU A 197 -18.32 33.73 14.54
CA GLU A 197 -18.51 34.73 15.60
C GLU A 197 -18.41 36.17 15.08
N LEU A 198 -17.45 36.47 14.20
CA LEU A 198 -17.19 37.83 13.70
C LEU A 198 -18.14 38.25 12.58
N GLY A 199 -18.70 37.33 11.81
CA GLY A 199 -19.64 37.63 10.72
C GLY A 199 -20.84 38.47 11.18
N PRO A 200 -21.61 38.02 12.19
CA PRO A 200 -22.76 38.77 12.72
C PRO A 200 -22.40 40.11 13.35
N LEU A 201 -21.25 40.19 14.03
CA LEU A 201 -20.75 41.43 14.66
C LEU A 201 -20.38 42.47 13.60
N SER A 202 -19.68 42.05 12.54
CA SER A 202 -19.32 42.92 11.42
C SER A 202 -20.56 43.43 10.68
N SER A 203 -21.54 42.56 10.40
CA SER A 203 -22.79 42.97 9.76
C SER A 203 -23.59 43.96 10.59
N HIS A 204 -23.64 43.77 11.93
CA HIS A 204 -24.34 44.71 12.81
C HIS A 204 -23.65 46.07 12.86
N MET A 205 -22.31 46.11 12.93
CA MET A 205 -21.56 47.38 12.92
C MET A 205 -21.76 48.16 11.62
N LEU A 206 -21.73 47.47 10.46
CA LEU A 206 -21.98 48.08 9.15
C LEU A 206 -23.39 48.67 9.06
N GLN A 207 -24.38 47.98 9.62
CA GLN A 207 -25.78 48.41 9.63
C GLN A 207 -25.97 49.65 10.52
N THR A 208 -25.41 49.64 11.74
CA THR A 208 -25.45 50.82 12.64
C THR A 208 -24.77 52.05 12.06
N HIS A 209 -23.69 51.86 11.28
CA HIS A 209 -22.98 52.97 10.66
C HIS A 209 -23.72 53.54 9.45
N SER A 210 -24.42 52.69 8.68
CA SER A 210 -25.30 53.12 7.60
C SER A 210 -26.51 53.91 8.12
N ASP A 211 -27.10 53.46 9.23
CA ASP A 211 -28.26 54.12 9.83
C ASP A 211 -27.89 55.52 10.37
N SER A 212 -26.66 55.68 10.89
CA SER A 212 -26.18 56.97 11.40
C SER A 212 -25.82 58.02 10.32
N GLU A 213 -25.62 57.63 9.06
CA GLU A 213 -25.34 58.57 7.97
C GLU A 213 -26.61 59.07 7.26
N LEU A 214 -27.77 58.51 7.60
CA LEU A 214 -29.08 58.86 7.04
C LEU A 214 -29.88 59.84 7.92
N ASP A 215 -29.39 60.14 9.13
CA ASP A 215 -29.92 61.14 10.08
C ASP A 215 -29.14 62.47 10.03
#